data_AF-A0ABD5NBE4-F1
#
_entry.id   AF-A0ABD5NBE4-F1
#
_cell.length_a   1.000
_cell.length_b   1.000
_cell.length_c   1.000
_cell.angle_alpha   90.00
_cell.angle_beta   90.00
_cell.angle_gamma   90.00
#
_symmetry.space_group_name_H-M   'P 1'
#
loop_
_entity.id
_entity.type
_entity.pdbx_description
1 polymer ?
#
loop_
_entity_poly.entity_id
_entity_poly.type
_entity_poly.pdbx_seq_one_letter_code
_entity_poly.pdbx_strand_id
1 'polypeptide(L)'
;MTRVCILGSDDVDLRIDLFGYETARRALATYDVESPYENTVAVDTVSLGAAVSLLNDLNWYLVRLADAAFVREPSVSETEWLSRDLAAEVRDGDERANETDARLKVYGVEGGELVEPMYVTRVQGERPEYDLRDVDDTFVVRVTESEFQN
;
A
#
# COMPACT_ATOMS: atom_id res chain seq x y z
N MET A 1 -9.33 5.18 -11.12
CA MET A 1 -7.98 5.77 -11.01
C MET A 1 -7.14 4.85 -10.15
N THR A 2 -5.84 4.80 -10.40
CA THR A 2 -4.91 4.05 -9.55
C THR A 2 -4.69 4.87 -8.28
N ARG A 3 -4.73 4.25 -7.11
CA ARG A 3 -4.51 4.97 -5.84
C ARG A 3 -3.23 4.49 -5.18
N VAL A 4 -2.40 5.44 -4.74
CA VAL A 4 -1.26 5.19 -3.85
C VAL A 4 -1.70 5.49 -2.42
N CYS A 5 -1.30 4.65 -1.47
CA CYS A 5 -1.45 4.90 -0.03
C CYS A 5 -0.13 4.56 0.67
N ILE A 6 0.46 5.52 1.39
CA ILE A 6 1.70 5.34 2.15
C ILE A 6 1.32 5.34 3.62
N LEU A 7 1.78 4.35 4.38
CA LEU A 7 1.62 4.22 5.82
C LEU A 7 2.90 4.66 6.52
N GLY A 8 2.79 5.63 7.42
CA GLY A 8 3.90 6.13 8.22
C GLY A 8 4.35 5.13 9.28
N SER A 9 5.61 5.24 9.72
CA SER A 9 6.09 4.53 10.90
C SER A 9 5.50 5.13 12.20
N ASP A 10 5.41 4.33 13.26
CA ASP A 10 4.72 4.72 14.52
C ASP A 10 5.23 6.01 15.16
N ASP A 11 6.54 6.29 15.03
CA ASP A 11 7.20 7.44 15.67
C ASP A 11 7.30 8.69 14.77
N VAL A 12 6.60 8.73 13.63
CA VAL A 12 6.63 9.86 12.69
C VAL A 12 5.24 10.38 12.34
N ASP A 13 5.14 11.69 12.11
CA ASP A 13 3.98 12.25 11.41
C ASP A 13 4.31 12.30 9.92
N LEU A 14 3.88 11.26 9.19
CA LEU A 14 4.26 11.06 7.80
C LEU A 14 3.95 12.27 6.93
N ARG A 15 2.79 12.90 7.14
CA ARG A 15 2.34 14.02 6.33
C ARG A 15 3.18 15.26 6.62
N ILE A 16 3.41 15.59 7.88
CA ILE A 16 4.25 16.73 8.25
C ILE A 16 5.67 16.54 7.71
N ASP A 17 6.26 15.36 7.92
CA ASP A 17 7.65 15.11 7.55
C ASP A 17 7.85 15.10 6.03
N LEU A 18 6.98 14.42 5.26
CA LEU A 18 7.07 14.43 3.79
C LEU A 18 6.94 15.86 3.22
N PHE A 19 6.01 16.66 3.72
CA PHE A 19 5.83 18.04 3.24
C PHE A 19 6.91 19.01 3.73
N GLY A 20 7.69 18.63 4.75
CA GLY A 20 8.87 19.35 5.20
C GLY A 20 10.05 19.26 4.22
N TYR A 21 10.14 18.17 3.45
CA TYR A 21 11.19 18.01 2.43
C TYR A 21 10.77 18.60 1.08
N GLU A 22 11.56 19.53 0.54
CA GLU A 22 11.24 20.24 -0.72
C GLU A 22 10.97 19.28 -1.89
N THR A 23 11.82 18.26 -2.07
CA THR A 23 11.68 17.29 -3.17
C THR A 23 10.41 16.45 -3.03
N ALA A 24 10.11 15.94 -1.83
CA ALA A 24 8.91 15.16 -1.56
C ALA A 24 7.65 16.01 -1.72
N ARG A 25 7.67 17.23 -1.16
CA ARG A 25 6.60 18.23 -1.35
C ARG A 25 6.35 18.51 -2.83
N ARG A 26 7.40 18.70 -3.63
CA ARG A 26 7.28 18.94 -5.07
C ARG A 26 6.68 17.75 -5.82
N ALA A 27 7.05 16.53 -5.44
CA ALA A 27 6.50 15.31 -6.03
C ALA A 27 5.00 15.16 -5.71
N LEU A 28 4.57 15.54 -4.50
CA LEU A 28 3.18 15.45 -4.07
C LEU A 28 2.31 16.66 -4.48
N ALA A 29 2.91 17.80 -4.82
CA ALA A 29 2.19 19.07 -5.03
C ALA A 29 1.17 19.06 -6.18
N THR A 30 1.28 18.13 -7.12
CA THR A 30 0.36 17.99 -8.26
C THR A 30 -0.86 17.13 -7.96
N TYR A 31 -0.93 16.55 -6.77
CA TYR A 31 -1.98 15.61 -6.37
C TYR A 31 -2.85 16.19 -5.26
N ASP A 32 -4.10 15.75 -5.24
CA ASP A 32 -4.98 15.94 -4.09
C ASP A 32 -4.60 14.91 -3.01
N VAL A 33 -4.03 15.40 -1.91
CA VAL A 33 -3.47 14.55 -0.86
C VAL A 33 -4.45 14.33 0.28
N GLU A 34 -4.83 13.07 0.46
CA GLU A 34 -5.77 12.57 1.47
C GLU A 34 -5.05 11.72 2.54
N SER A 35 -5.77 11.44 3.62
CA SER A 35 -5.32 10.56 4.71
C SER A 35 -6.49 9.63 5.08
N PRO A 36 -6.72 8.55 4.31
CA PRO A 36 -7.88 7.67 4.51
C PRO A 36 -7.80 6.84 5.79
N TYR A 37 -6.60 6.61 6.31
CA TYR A 37 -6.32 5.97 7.59
C TYR A 37 -5.37 6.84 8.41
N GLU A 38 -5.27 6.58 9.72
CA GLU A 38 -4.31 7.26 10.59
C GLU A 38 -2.87 7.09 10.07
N ASN A 39 -2.09 8.16 10.19
CA ASN A 39 -0.72 8.24 9.71
C ASN A 39 -0.53 7.82 8.22
N THR A 40 -1.53 8.05 7.36
CA THR A 40 -1.40 7.78 5.92
C THR A 40 -1.35 9.03 5.04
N VAL A 41 -0.67 8.90 3.91
CA VAL A 41 -0.68 9.85 2.79
C VAL A 41 -1.13 9.09 1.54
N ALA A 42 -2.28 9.48 1.00
CA ALA A 42 -2.87 8.86 -0.19
C ALA A 42 -3.08 9.88 -1.32
N VAL A 43 -2.86 9.42 -2.55
CA VAL A 43 -3.06 10.21 -3.77
C VAL A 43 -3.58 9.34 -4.91
N ASP A 44 -4.39 9.92 -5.79
CA ASP A 44 -4.82 9.28 -7.02
C ASP A 44 -3.88 9.62 -8.18
N THR A 45 -3.44 8.59 -8.89
CA THR A 45 -2.63 8.69 -10.09
C THR A 45 -3.39 8.18 -11.31
N VAL A 46 -2.91 8.57 -12.50
CA VAL A 46 -3.58 8.23 -13.77
C VAL A 46 -3.38 6.77 -14.19
N SER A 47 -2.38 6.08 -13.62
CA SER A 47 -2.03 4.70 -13.97
C SER A 47 -1.12 4.05 -12.93
N LEU A 48 -1.05 2.71 -12.95
CA LEU A 48 -0.06 1.92 -12.21
C LEU A 48 1.38 2.42 -12.44
N GLY A 49 1.73 2.74 -13.69
CA GLY A 49 3.05 3.30 -14.01
C GLY A 49 3.33 4.64 -13.34
N ALA A 50 2.33 5.52 -13.23
CA ALA A 50 2.48 6.79 -12.51
C ALA A 50 2.59 6.58 -11.00
N ALA A 51 1.83 5.63 -10.43
CA ALA A 51 1.92 5.25 -9.03
C ALA A 51 3.33 4.74 -8.66
N VAL A 52 3.87 3.78 -9.44
CA VAL A 52 5.21 3.23 -9.20
C VAL A 52 6.29 4.29 -9.36
N SER A 53 6.20 5.15 -10.39
CA SER A 53 7.13 6.26 -10.56
C SER A 53 7.13 7.23 -9.37
N LEU A 54 5.95 7.60 -8.86
CA LEU A 54 5.84 8.45 -7.67
C LEU A 54 6.51 7.80 -6.45
N LEU A 55 6.25 6.52 -6.20
CA LEU A 55 6.87 5.79 -5.08
C LEU A 55 8.39 5.70 -5.23
N ASN A 56 8.90 5.61 -6.45
CA ASN A 56 10.34 5.63 -6.73
C ASN A 56 10.96 7.01 -6.48
N ASP A 57 10.29 8.10 -6.87
CA ASP A 57 10.72 9.47 -6.59
C ASP A 57 10.75 9.74 -5.08
N LEU A 58 9.84 9.12 -4.32
CA LEU A 58 9.76 9.23 -2.86
C LEU A 58 10.66 8.24 -2.11
N ASN A 59 11.29 7.28 -2.79
CA ASN A 59 11.94 6.12 -2.17
C ASN A 59 12.91 6.48 -1.02
N TRP A 60 13.71 7.53 -1.20
CA TRP A 60 14.67 7.96 -0.17
C TRP A 60 13.96 8.36 1.14
N TYR A 61 12.77 8.95 1.06
CA TYR A 61 11.96 9.32 2.21
C TYR A 61 11.20 8.12 2.79
N LEU A 62 10.64 7.27 1.92
CA LEU A 62 9.85 6.11 2.34
C LEU A 62 10.66 5.16 3.23
N VAL A 63 11.91 4.87 2.88
CA VAL A 63 12.81 4.02 3.68
C VAL A 63 13.05 4.56 5.11
N ARG A 64 12.74 5.84 5.37
CA ARG A 64 12.95 6.50 6.68
C ARG A 64 11.67 6.75 7.45
N LEU A 65 10.57 6.98 6.74
CA LEU A 65 9.34 7.54 7.31
C LEU A 65 8.15 6.60 7.17
N ALA A 66 8.21 5.61 6.29
CA ALA A 66 7.07 4.74 6.00
C ALA A 66 7.34 3.32 6.47
N ASP A 67 6.35 2.70 7.10
CA ASP A 67 6.33 1.26 7.32
C ASP A 67 6.00 0.51 6.02
N ALA A 68 5.05 1.05 5.25
CA ALA A 68 4.61 0.42 4.00
C ALA A 68 4.09 1.42 2.97
N ALA A 69 4.06 0.99 1.72
CA ALA A 69 3.39 1.69 0.64
C ALA A 69 2.59 0.70 -0.21
N PHE A 70 1.40 1.13 -0.61
CA PHE A 70 0.39 0.30 -1.27
C PHE A 70 -0.11 0.97 -2.54
N VAL A 71 -0.48 0.16 -3.52
CA VAL A 71 -1.07 0.62 -4.78
C VAL A 71 -2.35 -0.16 -5.07
N ARG A 72 -3.48 0.54 -5.20
CA ARG A 72 -4.73 -0.05 -5.70
C ARG A 72 -4.88 0.25 -7.18
N GLU A 73 -4.79 -0.77 -8.01
CA GLU A 73 -4.98 -0.70 -9.45
C GLU A 73 -6.28 -1.43 -9.84
N PRO A 74 -7.35 -0.71 -10.27
CA PRO A 74 -8.64 -1.32 -10.58
C PRO A 74 -8.61 -2.40 -11.66
N SER A 75 -7.64 -2.38 -12.58
CA SER A 75 -7.47 -3.47 -13.56
C SER A 75 -6.90 -4.76 -12.98
N VAL A 76 -6.34 -4.73 -11.76
CA VAL A 76 -5.85 -5.89 -11.01
C VAL A 76 -6.87 -6.31 -9.95
N SER A 77 -7.35 -5.35 -9.16
CA SER A 77 -8.40 -5.54 -8.16
C SER A 77 -9.06 -4.21 -7.81
N GLU A 78 -10.39 -4.22 -7.70
CA GLU A 78 -11.16 -3.03 -7.28
C GLU A 78 -11.10 -2.80 -5.76
N THR A 79 -10.84 -3.85 -4.98
CA THR A 79 -10.95 -3.85 -3.52
C THR A 79 -9.63 -4.13 -2.80
N GLU A 80 -8.69 -4.80 -3.47
CA GLU A 80 -7.42 -5.21 -2.87
C GLU A 80 -6.28 -4.34 -3.35
N TRP A 81 -5.32 -4.14 -2.46
CA TRP A 81 -4.13 -3.36 -2.71
C TRP A 81 -2.99 -4.28 -3.13
N LEU A 82 -2.03 -3.75 -3.85
CA LEU A 82 -0.73 -4.38 -4.10
C LEU A 82 0.28 -3.76 -3.14
N SER A 83 1.21 -4.55 -2.61
CA SER A 83 2.43 -4.01 -2.04
C SER A 83 3.19 -3.20 -3.09
N ARG A 84 4.08 -2.31 -2.65
CA ARG A 84 4.93 -1.55 -3.56
C ARG A 84 5.74 -2.45 -4.49
N ASP A 85 6.30 -3.52 -3.96
CA ASP A 85 7.17 -4.42 -4.73
C ASP A 85 6.34 -5.19 -5.77
N LEU A 86 5.19 -5.73 -5.37
CA LEU A 86 4.29 -6.42 -6.31
C LEU A 86 3.71 -5.47 -7.37
N ALA A 87 3.42 -4.22 -7.01
CA ALA A 87 2.99 -3.20 -7.96
C ALA A 87 4.07 -2.91 -9.02
N ALA A 88 5.35 -2.95 -8.63
CA ALA A 88 6.47 -2.81 -9.55
C ALA A 88 6.60 -4.04 -10.47
N GLU A 89 6.53 -5.25 -9.93
CA GLU A 89 6.58 -6.51 -10.71
C GLU A 89 5.45 -6.58 -11.76
N VAL A 90 4.22 -6.22 -11.38
CA VAL A 90 3.07 -6.17 -12.32
C VAL A 90 3.27 -5.10 -13.40
N ARG A 91 3.80 -3.94 -13.04
CA ARG A 91 4.06 -2.84 -13.98
C ARG A 91 5.14 -3.21 -14.98
N ASP A 92 6.20 -3.88 -14.53
CA ASP A 92 7.33 -4.28 -15.36
C ASP A 92 7.01 -5.56 -16.17
N GLY A 93 5.93 -6.26 -15.83
CA GLY A 93 5.43 -7.43 -16.55
C GLY A 93 6.04 -8.76 -16.07
N ASP A 94 6.71 -8.73 -14.92
CA ASP A 94 7.32 -9.90 -14.29
C ASP A 94 6.26 -10.81 -13.66
N GLU A 95 5.18 -10.22 -13.12
CA GLU A 95 4.02 -10.92 -12.56
C GLU A 95 2.74 -10.55 -13.32
N ARG A 96 1.85 -11.52 -13.59
CA ARG A 96 0.56 -11.21 -14.23
C ARG A 96 -0.47 -10.79 -13.19
N ALA A 97 -1.28 -9.79 -13.53
CA ALA A 97 -2.36 -9.29 -12.68
C ALA A 97 -3.25 -10.40 -12.07
N ASN A 98 -3.59 -11.43 -12.85
CA ASN A 98 -4.42 -12.56 -12.44
C ASN A 98 -3.69 -13.65 -11.65
N GLU A 99 -2.38 -13.56 -11.49
CA GLU A 99 -1.53 -14.52 -10.75
C GLU A 99 -1.14 -13.99 -9.36
N THR A 100 -1.50 -12.73 -9.06
CA THR A 100 -1.11 -12.02 -7.83
C THR A 100 -1.94 -12.36 -6.57
N ASP A 101 -3.07 -13.06 -6.70
CA ASP A 101 -4.09 -13.11 -5.63
C ASP A 101 -3.88 -14.18 -4.56
N ALA A 102 -2.81 -14.98 -4.68
CA ALA A 102 -2.55 -16.12 -3.81
C ALA A 102 -2.02 -15.72 -2.42
N ARG A 103 -1.18 -14.68 -2.33
CA ARG A 103 -0.39 -14.33 -1.14
C ARG A 103 -0.86 -12.99 -0.61
N LEU A 104 -1.40 -12.97 0.60
CA LEU A 104 -2.04 -11.79 1.17
C LEU A 104 -1.40 -11.41 2.50
N LYS A 105 -1.24 -10.11 2.72
CA LYS A 105 -1.01 -9.46 3.99
C LYS A 105 -2.26 -8.67 4.35
N VAL A 106 -2.94 -9.06 5.42
CA VAL A 106 -4.23 -8.49 5.83
C VAL A 106 -4.03 -7.70 7.11
N TYR A 107 -4.17 -6.39 7.02
CA TYR A 107 -4.20 -5.49 8.16
C TYR A 107 -5.62 -5.43 8.73
N GLY A 108 -5.75 -5.32 10.04
CA GLY A 108 -7.00 -4.90 10.67
C GLY A 108 -7.18 -3.39 10.54
N VAL A 109 -8.42 -2.91 10.57
CA VAL A 109 -8.75 -1.48 10.65
C VAL A 109 -9.52 -1.24 11.94
N GLU A 110 -8.94 -0.48 12.87
CA GLU A 110 -9.54 -0.17 14.17
C GLU A 110 -9.54 1.34 14.37
N GLY A 111 -10.72 1.96 14.50
CA GLY A 111 -10.80 3.40 14.75
C GLY A 111 -10.23 4.30 13.63
N GLY A 112 -9.94 3.73 12.45
CA GLY A 112 -9.27 4.41 11.34
C GLY A 112 -7.76 4.14 11.24
N GLU A 113 -7.17 3.39 12.17
CA GLU A 113 -5.77 2.98 12.15
C GLU A 113 -5.60 1.60 11.48
N LEU A 114 -4.50 1.41 10.76
CA LEU A 114 -4.11 0.09 10.26
C LEU A 114 -3.31 -0.64 11.35
N VAL A 115 -3.92 -1.67 11.94
CA VAL A 115 -3.31 -2.46 13.02
C VAL A 115 -2.62 -3.72 12.48
N GLU A 116 -1.99 -4.48 13.39
CA GLU A 116 -1.06 -5.57 13.09
C GLU A 116 -1.56 -6.49 11.97
N PRO A 117 -0.74 -6.75 10.94
CA PRO A 117 -1.14 -7.59 9.83
C PRO A 117 -0.96 -9.08 10.11
N MET A 118 -1.80 -9.90 9.47
CA MET A 118 -1.58 -11.33 9.31
C MET A 118 -1.18 -11.68 7.87
N TYR A 119 -0.35 -12.70 7.70
CA TYR A 119 -0.04 -13.26 6.38
C TYR A 119 -0.87 -14.51 6.13
N VAL A 120 -1.60 -14.54 5.02
CA VAL A 120 -2.51 -15.65 4.66
C VAL A 120 -2.39 -16.03 3.19
N THR A 121 -2.62 -17.31 2.92
CA THR A 121 -2.74 -17.83 1.57
C THR A 121 -4.21 -17.94 1.20
N ARG A 122 -4.57 -17.43 0.02
CA ARG A 122 -5.89 -17.64 -0.57
C ARG A 122 -5.99 -19.07 -1.09
N VAL A 123 -7.08 -19.76 -0.75
CA VAL A 123 -7.36 -21.13 -1.19
C VAL A 123 -8.77 -21.15 -1.78
N GLN A 124 -8.90 -21.61 -3.03
CA GLN A 124 -10.19 -21.72 -3.73
C GLN A 124 -11.00 -20.41 -3.77
N GLY A 125 -10.33 -19.26 -3.84
CA GLY A 125 -10.96 -17.93 -3.87
C GLY A 125 -11.30 -17.36 -2.50
N GLU A 126 -11.07 -18.12 -1.43
CA GLU A 126 -11.36 -17.70 -0.06
C GLU A 126 -10.06 -17.45 0.72
N ARG A 127 -10.10 -16.52 1.67
CA ARG A 127 -9.02 -16.27 2.62
C ARG A 127 -9.54 -16.49 4.05
N PRO A 128 -8.67 -16.90 4.99
CA PRO A 128 -8.98 -16.83 6.41
C PRO A 128 -9.45 -15.42 6.82
N GLU A 129 -10.37 -15.36 7.79
CA GLU A 129 -10.76 -14.13 8.44
C GLU A 129 -9.62 -13.61 9.31
N TYR A 130 -9.60 -12.29 9.53
CA TYR A 130 -8.65 -11.67 10.45
C TYR A 130 -9.02 -12.00 11.89
N ASP A 131 -8.09 -12.57 12.66
CA ASP A 131 -8.36 -13.13 13.98
C ASP A 131 -7.38 -12.69 15.09
N LEU A 132 -6.53 -11.69 14.83
CA LEU A 132 -5.58 -11.19 15.82
C LEU A 132 -6.26 -10.33 16.90
N ARG A 133 -7.35 -9.64 16.57
CA ARG A 133 -8.23 -8.86 17.47
C ARG A 133 -9.56 -8.53 16.79
N ASP A 134 -10.51 -8.00 17.56
CA ASP A 134 -11.74 -7.42 17.03
C ASP A 134 -11.43 -6.08 16.33
N VAL A 135 -11.85 -5.95 15.06
CA VAL A 135 -11.60 -4.77 14.21
C VAL A 135 -12.86 -4.38 13.45
N ASP A 136 -12.95 -3.13 13.02
CA ASP A 136 -14.10 -2.59 12.29
C ASP A 136 -14.13 -3.08 10.83
N ASP A 137 -12.96 -3.22 10.20
CA ASP A 137 -12.79 -3.69 8.82
C ASP A 137 -11.39 -4.31 8.61
N THR A 138 -11.08 -4.73 7.38
CA THR A 138 -9.77 -5.25 6.99
C THR A 138 -9.23 -4.55 5.75
N PHE A 139 -7.92 -4.30 5.74
CA PHE A 139 -7.20 -3.76 4.59
C PHE A 139 -6.32 -4.86 3.99
N VAL A 140 -6.71 -5.35 2.82
CA VAL A 140 -6.09 -6.53 2.17
C VAL A 140 -5.06 -6.10 1.14
N VAL A 141 -3.85 -6.62 1.29
CA VAL A 141 -2.70 -6.34 0.42
C VAL A 141 -2.21 -7.65 -0.20
N ARG A 142 -2.13 -7.73 -1.52
CA ARG A 142 -1.41 -8.78 -2.24
C ARG A 142 0.08 -8.49 -2.17
N VAL A 143 0.89 -9.50 -1.88
CA VAL A 143 2.33 -9.37 -1.67
C VAL A 143 3.12 -10.32 -2.57
N THR A 144 4.39 -9.98 -2.82
CA THR A 144 5.32 -10.86 -3.54
C THR A 144 5.59 -12.14 -2.73
N GLU A 145 6.20 -13.15 -3.39
CA GLU A 145 6.68 -14.33 -2.67
C GLU A 145 7.70 -13.97 -1.58
N SER A 146 8.63 -13.08 -1.91
CA SER A 146 9.71 -12.64 -1.03
C SER A 146 9.17 -11.94 0.22
N GLU A 147 8.16 -11.08 0.07
CA GLU A 147 7.50 -10.40 1.19
C GLU A 147 6.70 -11.38 2.06
N PHE A 148 6.15 -12.45 1.49
CA PHE A 148 5.35 -13.43 2.21
C PHE A 148 6.19 -14.39 3.08
N GLN A 149 7.45 -14.61 2.71
CA GLN A 149 8.34 -15.56 3.39
C GLN A 149 9.24 -14.91 4.45
N ASN A 150 9.15 -13.59 4.63
CA ASN A 150 10.05 -12.79 5.49
C ASN A 150 9.60 -12.80 6.97
#